data_AF-A0A7V2L6R7-F1
#
_entry.id   AF-A0A7V2L6R7-F1
#
_cell.length_a   1.000
_cell.length_b   1.000
_cell.length_c   1.000
_cell.angle_alpha   90.00
_cell.angle_beta   90.00
_cell.angle_gamma   90.00
#
_symmetry.space_group_name_H-M   'P 1'
#
loop_
_entity.id
_entity.type
_entity.pdbx_description
1 polymer ?
#
loop_
_entity_poly.entity_id
_entity_poly.type
_entity_poly.pdbx_seq_one_letter_code
_entity_poly.pdbx_strand_id
1 'polypeptide(L)'
;MFGFDQQFLLRLMGIGFALMGLGARVGAWKKWYWGSRGGAYAYLPLGLMFILYTYDAYFRESLGPYYFLYWAGIIAVAILILWWAARPPAFIKPRWVRWVEKYPLNVIGAMAAEVEAGKSWEEHITSEDAVDQWAKTLKGKPPKKKKKRK
;
A
#
# COMPACT_ATOMS: atom_id res chain seq x y z
N MET A 1 17.05 18.47 25.43
CA MET A 1 15.76 18.26 24.73
C MET A 1 16.06 18.26 23.26
N PHE A 2 15.78 17.18 22.53
CA PHE A 2 16.08 17.12 21.09
C PHE A 2 15.19 18.13 20.35
N GLY A 3 15.75 19.28 19.99
CA GLY A 3 15.11 20.36 19.24
C GLY A 3 15.00 20.03 17.76
N PHE A 4 14.37 18.91 17.42
CA PHE A 4 14.07 18.61 16.03
C PHE A 4 12.98 19.56 15.56
N ASP A 5 13.29 20.33 14.51
CA ASP A 5 12.32 21.15 13.80
C ASP A 5 11.16 20.25 13.35
N GLN A 6 9.95 20.56 13.82
CA GLN A 6 8.74 19.83 13.47
C GLN A 6 8.54 19.76 11.95
N GLN A 7 8.94 20.81 11.21
CA GLN A 7 8.90 20.81 9.75
C GLN A 7 9.89 19.80 9.17
N PHE A 8 11.09 19.69 9.74
CA PHE A 8 12.07 18.70 9.31
C PHE A 8 11.54 17.27 9.50
N LEU A 9 10.91 16.98 10.64
CA LEU A 9 10.30 15.66 10.91
C LEU A 9 9.18 15.36 9.92
N LEU A 10 8.28 16.31 9.66
CA LEU A 10 7.18 16.14 8.71
C LEU A 10 7.70 15.89 7.28
N ARG A 11 8.74 16.60 6.84
CA ARG A 11 9.37 16.37 5.53
C ARG A 11 10.01 14.99 5.45
N LEU A 12 10.73 14.58 6.50
CA LEU A 12 11.36 13.27 6.57
C LEU A 12 10.31 12.14 6.53
N MET A 13 9.22 12.28 7.28
CA MET A 13 8.09 11.34 7.22
C MET A 13 7.44 11.33 5.84
N GLY A 14 7.23 12.50 5.25
CA GLY A 14 6.65 12.63 3.91
C GLY A 14 7.46 11.92 2.84
N ILE A 15 8.78 12.16 2.82
CA ILE A 15 9.72 11.47 1.92
C ILE A 15 9.74 9.97 2.22
N GLY A 16 9.83 9.57 3.49
CA GLY A 16 9.86 8.17 3.91
C GLY A 16 8.63 7.39 3.43
N PHE A 17 7.43 7.93 3.65
CA PHE A 17 6.19 7.30 3.19
C PHE A 17 6.07 7.29 1.66
N ALA A 18 6.50 8.35 0.98
CA ALA A 18 6.52 8.37 -0.48
C ALA A 18 7.44 7.27 -1.05
N LEU A 19 8.64 7.12 -0.49
CA LEU A 19 9.59 6.07 -0.86
C LEU A 19 9.05 4.66 -0.55
N MET A 20 8.39 4.47 0.60
CA MET A 20 7.73 3.20 0.93
C MET A 20 6.61 2.87 -0.06
N GLY A 21 5.79 3.86 -0.45
CA GLY A 21 4.74 3.70 -1.45
C GLY A 21 5.30 3.36 -2.83
N LEU A 22 6.40 3.99 -3.23
CA LEU A 22 7.13 3.65 -4.45
C LEU A 22 7.70 2.23 -4.37
N GLY A 23 8.32 1.84 -3.25
CA GLY A 23 8.83 0.50 -3.01
C GLY A 23 7.74 -0.57 -3.10
N ALA A 24 6.55 -0.28 -2.58
CA ALA A 24 5.37 -1.14 -2.72
C ALA A 24 4.94 -1.30 -4.19
N ARG A 25 5.04 -0.25 -5.01
CA ARG A 25 4.79 -0.32 -6.46
C ARG A 25 5.79 -1.18 -7.21
N VAL A 26 7.08 -1.11 -6.86
CA VAL A 26 8.11 -1.97 -7.48
C VAL A 26 7.97 -3.43 -7.01
N GLY A 27 7.20 -3.67 -5.95
CA GLY A 27 7.04 -4.99 -5.36
C GLY A 27 8.28 -5.44 -4.59
N ALA A 28 9.14 -4.51 -4.13
CA ALA A 28 10.33 -4.83 -3.35
C ALA A 28 9.98 -5.58 -2.05
N TRP A 29 8.85 -5.21 -1.42
CA TRP A 29 8.28 -5.92 -0.27
C TRP A 29 7.12 -6.84 -0.66
N LYS A 30 7.45 -7.85 -1.45
CA LYS A 30 6.64 -9.02 -1.79
C LYS A 30 5.78 -9.55 -0.62
N LYS A 31 6.36 -9.65 0.60
CA LYS A 31 5.66 -10.11 1.82
C LYS A 31 4.55 -9.18 2.31
N TRP A 32 4.64 -7.87 2.07
CA TRP A 32 3.65 -6.89 2.57
C TRP A 32 2.28 -7.05 1.94
N TYR A 33 2.21 -7.43 0.66
CA TYR A 33 0.94 -7.71 0.00
C TYR A 33 0.14 -8.81 0.74
N TRP A 34 0.84 -9.86 1.17
CA TRP A 34 0.22 -10.97 1.89
C TRP A 34 -0.21 -10.61 3.32
N GLY A 35 0.47 -9.65 3.96
CA GLY A 35 0.09 -9.11 5.27
C GLY A 35 -1.02 -8.06 5.22
N SER A 36 -1.02 -7.20 4.20
CA SER A 36 -2.05 -6.18 3.97
C SER A 36 -2.26 -5.95 2.47
N ARG A 37 -3.42 -6.36 1.93
CA ARG A 37 -3.72 -6.32 0.49
C ARG A 37 -3.88 -4.91 -0.12
N GLY A 38 -3.76 -3.85 0.69
CA GLY A 38 -4.04 -2.47 0.25
C GLY A 38 -3.29 -1.38 1.01
N GLY A 39 -3.02 -1.57 2.30
CA GLY A 39 -2.47 -0.53 3.18
C GLY A 39 -1.14 0.07 2.70
N ALA A 40 -0.24 -0.77 2.16
CA ALA A 40 1.06 -0.31 1.68
C ALA A 40 0.98 0.71 0.53
N TYR A 41 -0.06 0.64 -0.30
CA TYR A 41 -0.21 1.55 -1.44
C TYR A 41 -0.68 2.95 -1.01
N ALA A 42 -1.33 3.05 0.15
CA ALA A 42 -1.76 4.32 0.73
C ALA A 42 -0.59 5.16 1.29
N TYR A 43 0.61 4.58 1.41
CA TYR A 43 1.79 5.33 1.85
C TYR A 43 2.21 6.43 0.87
N LEU A 44 1.96 6.27 -0.43
CA LEU A 44 2.28 7.31 -1.40
C LEU A 44 1.45 8.60 -1.16
N PRO A 45 0.10 8.57 -1.12
CA PRO A 45 -0.69 9.76 -0.84
C PRO A 45 -0.54 10.23 0.62
N LEU A 46 -0.23 9.33 1.57
CA LEU A 46 0.10 9.71 2.94
C LEU A 46 1.39 10.55 2.99
N GLY A 47 2.43 10.15 2.26
CA GLY A 47 3.66 10.93 2.13
C GLY A 47 3.41 12.31 1.53
N LEU A 48 2.56 12.39 0.50
CA LEU A 48 2.13 13.66 -0.09
C LEU A 48 1.42 14.55 0.94
N MET A 49 0.55 13.98 1.78
CA MET A 49 -0.16 14.74 2.83
C MET A 49 0.82 15.38 3.82
N PHE A 50 1.83 14.63 4.28
CA PHE A 50 2.87 15.16 5.16
C PHE A 50 3.69 16.27 4.50
N ILE A 51 4.04 16.12 3.23
CA ILE A 51 4.75 17.16 2.47
C ILE A 51 3.88 18.41 2.36
N LEU A 52 2.61 18.27 1.97
CA LEU A 52 1.69 19.41 1.86
C LEU A 52 1.55 20.17 3.19
N TYR A 53 1.46 19.44 4.30
CA TYR A 53 1.35 20.03 5.64
C TYR A 53 2.58 20.87 6.03
N THR A 54 3.75 20.62 5.44
CA THR A 54 4.95 21.44 5.70
C THR A 54 4.86 22.84 5.10
N TYR A 55 3.91 23.09 4.20
CA TYR A 55 3.68 24.38 3.56
C TYR A 55 2.46 25.14 4.12
N ASP A 56 1.87 24.66 5.23
CA ASP A 56 0.68 25.25 5.86
C ASP A 56 0.83 26.77 6.09
N ALA A 57 1.91 27.17 6.75
CA ALA A 57 2.20 28.57 7.04
C ALA A 57 2.33 29.42 5.76
N TYR A 58 3.03 28.90 4.74
CA TYR A 58 3.22 29.56 3.45
C TYR A 58 1.88 29.78 2.72
N PHE A 59 1.03 28.76 2.67
CA PHE A 59 -0.27 28.86 2.02
C PHE A 59 -1.24 29.74 2.79
N ARG A 60 -1.16 29.76 4.13
CA ARG A 60 -1.97 30.65 4.96
C ARG A 60 -1.69 32.11 4.68
N GLU A 61 -0.42 32.47 4.52
CA GLU A 61 0.00 33.83 4.19
C GLU A 61 -0.31 34.19 2.74
N SER A 62 -0.03 33.28 1.80
CA SER A 62 -0.16 33.56 0.36
C SER A 62 -1.60 33.59 -0.15
N LEU A 63 -2.49 32.74 0.39
CA LEU A 63 -3.86 32.58 -0.12
C LEU A 63 -4.88 33.47 0.61
N GLY A 64 -4.56 33.97 1.81
CA GLY A 64 -5.44 34.82 2.62
C GLY A 64 -6.87 34.26 2.70
N PRO A 65 -7.89 34.95 2.15
CA PRO A 65 -9.29 34.48 2.20
C PRO A 65 -9.53 33.16 1.44
N TYR A 66 -8.69 32.82 0.47
CA TYR A 66 -8.77 31.57 -0.31
C TYR A 66 -8.08 30.39 0.38
N TYR A 67 -7.61 30.54 1.63
CA TYR A 67 -6.95 29.48 2.39
C TYR A 67 -7.80 28.20 2.54
N PHE A 68 -9.12 28.31 2.44
CA PHE A 68 -10.00 27.13 2.42
C PHE A 68 -9.70 26.18 1.25
N LEU A 69 -9.17 26.66 0.12
CA LEU A 69 -8.79 25.82 -1.03
C LEU A 69 -7.64 24.88 -0.67
N TYR A 70 -6.71 25.32 0.17
CA TYR A 70 -5.64 24.46 0.69
C TYR A 70 -6.23 23.33 1.54
N TRP A 71 -7.16 23.64 2.44
CA TRP A 71 -7.87 22.62 3.24
C TRP A 71 -8.71 21.67 2.39
N ALA A 72 -9.37 22.16 1.34
CA ALA A 72 -10.07 21.31 0.38
C ALA A 72 -9.10 20.33 -0.29
N GLY A 73 -7.89 20.78 -0.64
CA GLY A 73 -6.81 19.93 -1.14
C GLY A 73 -6.37 18.86 -0.14
N ILE A 74 -6.16 19.23 1.13
CA ILE A 74 -5.81 18.27 2.20
C ILE A 74 -6.91 17.21 2.37
N ILE A 75 -8.17 17.62 2.39
CA ILE A 75 -9.32 16.69 2.50
C ILE A 75 -9.37 15.77 1.28
N ALA A 76 -9.15 16.28 0.07
CA ALA A 76 -9.09 15.45 -1.13
C ALA A 76 -7.98 14.39 -1.05
N VAL A 77 -6.80 14.76 -0.54
CA VAL A 77 -5.70 13.80 -0.32
C VAL A 77 -6.06 12.79 0.79
N ALA A 78 -6.72 13.20 1.86
CA ALA A 78 -7.20 12.28 2.89
C ALA A 78 -8.19 11.24 2.35
N ILE A 79 -9.15 11.67 1.51
CA ILE A 79 -10.07 10.77 0.80
C ILE A 79 -9.29 9.83 -0.12
N LEU A 80 -8.28 10.32 -0.83
CA LEU A 80 -7.41 9.52 -1.69
C LEU A 80 -6.66 8.43 -0.90
N ILE A 81 -6.15 8.75 0.30
CA ILE A 81 -5.50 7.78 1.21
C ILE A 81 -6.47 6.65 1.56
N LEU A 82 -7.69 6.99 2.01
CA LEU A 82 -8.69 6.00 2.38
C LEU A 82 -9.12 5.15 1.18
N TRP A 83 -9.33 5.79 0.03
CA TRP A 83 -9.70 5.10 -1.20
C TRP A 83 -8.60 4.15 -1.66
N TRP A 84 -7.33 4.53 -1.63
CA TRP A 84 -6.23 3.65 -2.01
C TRP A 84 -5.95 2.54 -0.99
N ALA A 85 -6.17 2.80 0.30
CA ALA A 85 -6.08 1.78 1.33
C ALA A 85 -7.14 0.68 1.13
N ALA A 86 -8.36 1.06 0.75
CA ALA A 86 -9.46 0.14 0.50
C ALA A 86 -9.38 -0.53 -0.88
N ARG A 87 -9.08 0.26 -1.93
CA ARG A 87 -9.14 -0.18 -3.33
C ARG A 87 -8.01 0.50 -4.13
N PRO A 88 -6.77 -0.03 -4.03
CA PRO A 88 -5.64 0.54 -4.76
C PRO A 88 -5.89 0.45 -6.26
N PRO A 89 -5.65 1.51 -7.04
CA PRO A 89 -5.84 1.47 -8.47
C PRO A 89 -4.81 0.57 -9.15
N ALA A 90 -5.20 -0.05 -10.27
CA ALA A 90 -4.42 -1.11 -10.92
C ALA A 90 -3.01 -0.68 -11.39
N PHE A 91 -2.81 0.60 -11.71
CA PHE A 91 -1.52 1.12 -12.16
C PHE A 91 -0.46 1.22 -11.05
N ILE A 92 -0.89 1.19 -9.79
CA ILE A 92 0.01 1.24 -8.62
C ILE A 92 0.44 -0.15 -8.20
N LYS A 93 -0.40 -1.16 -8.49
CA LYS A 93 -0.10 -2.54 -8.16
C LYS A 93 1.03 -3.07 -9.05
N PRO A 94 2.04 -3.76 -8.47
CA PRO A 94 3.04 -4.46 -9.26
C PRO A 94 2.36 -5.51 -10.16
N ARG A 95 2.99 -5.83 -11.29
CA ARG A 95 2.43 -6.76 -12.29
C ARG A 95 1.99 -8.10 -11.67
N TRP A 96 2.83 -8.67 -10.80
CA TRP A 96 2.55 -9.96 -10.18
C TRP A 96 1.33 -9.96 -9.27
N VAL A 97 1.05 -8.86 -8.56
CA VAL A 97 -0.18 -8.73 -7.75
C VAL A 97 -1.40 -8.76 -8.66
N ARG A 98 -1.33 -8.11 -9.82
CA ARG A 98 -2.43 -8.12 -10.79
C ARG A 98 -2.70 -9.52 -11.33
N TRP A 99 -1.68 -10.36 -11.49
CA TRP A 99 -1.86 -11.77 -11.88
C TRP A 99 -2.58 -12.56 -10.77
N VAL A 100 -2.13 -12.43 -9.53
CA VAL A 100 -2.73 -13.11 -8.36
C VAL A 100 -4.19 -12.69 -8.15
N GLU A 101 -4.51 -11.39 -8.29
CA GLU A 101 -5.85 -10.86 -8.09
C GLU A 101 -6.88 -11.24 -9.18
N LYS A 102 -6.45 -11.87 -10.28
CA LYS A 102 -7.39 -12.47 -11.26
C LYS A 102 -8.16 -13.64 -10.67
N TYR A 103 -7.63 -14.27 -9.62
CA TYR A 103 -8.19 -15.46 -9.02
C TYR A 103 -9.24 -15.14 -7.93
N PRO A 104 -10.19 -16.05 -7.67
CA PRO A 104 -11.19 -15.85 -6.62
C PRO A 104 -10.55 -15.86 -5.22
N LEU A 105 -11.21 -15.19 -4.26
CA LEU A 105 -10.68 -14.93 -2.92
C LEU A 105 -10.24 -16.18 -2.15
N ASN A 106 -10.87 -17.33 -2.41
CA ASN A 106 -10.51 -18.63 -1.82
C ASN A 106 -9.13 -19.11 -2.28
N VAL A 107 -8.80 -18.94 -3.56
CA VAL A 107 -7.49 -19.31 -4.13
C VAL A 107 -6.41 -18.37 -3.60
N ILE A 108 -6.67 -17.05 -3.61
CA ILE A 108 -5.74 -16.07 -3.04
C ILE A 108 -5.53 -16.33 -1.53
N GLY A 109 -6.58 -16.75 -0.81
CA GLY A 109 -6.49 -17.15 0.60
C GLY A 109 -5.61 -18.39 0.81
N ALA A 110 -5.69 -19.39 -0.08
CA ALA A 110 -4.83 -20.56 -0.05
C ALA A 110 -3.37 -20.22 -0.36
N MET A 111 -3.13 -19.34 -1.34
CA MET A 111 -1.79 -18.81 -1.65
C MET A 111 -1.19 -18.09 -0.45
N ALA A 112 -1.97 -17.21 0.21
CA ALA A 112 -1.54 -16.50 1.40
C ALA A 112 -1.16 -17.46 2.55
N ALA A 113 -1.90 -18.56 2.72
CA ALA A 113 -1.59 -19.56 3.74
C ALA A 113 -0.29 -20.32 3.44
N GLU A 114 0.05 -20.57 2.17
CA GLU A 114 1.34 -21.17 1.80
C GLU A 114 2.52 -20.22 2.04
N VAL A 115 2.31 -18.93 1.76
CA VAL A 115 3.30 -17.87 2.07
C VAL A 115 3.53 -17.75 3.58
N GLU A 116 2.46 -17.73 4.38
CA GLU A 116 2.54 -17.69 5.85
C GLU A 116 3.22 -18.95 6.42
N ALA A 117 3.09 -20.10 5.74
CA ALA A 117 3.76 -21.35 6.11
C ALA A 117 5.27 -21.39 5.76
N GLY A 118 5.80 -20.32 5.16
CA GLY A 118 7.23 -20.20 4.83
C GLY A 118 7.66 -20.99 3.61
N LYS A 119 6.74 -21.43 2.75
CA LYS A 119 7.09 -22.08 1.48
C LYS A 119 7.76 -21.08 0.53
N SER A 120 8.67 -21.55 -0.33
CA SER A 120 9.20 -20.75 -1.45
C SER A 120 8.05 -20.42 -2.39
N TRP A 121 7.59 -19.17 -2.36
CA TRP A 121 6.45 -18.69 -3.15
C TRP A 121 6.89 -17.68 -4.22
N GLU A 122 8.11 -17.16 -4.10
CA GLU A 122 8.64 -16.11 -4.98
C GLU A 122 8.85 -16.61 -6.41
N GLU A 123 9.11 -17.91 -6.57
CA GLU A 123 9.22 -18.60 -7.86
C GLU A 123 7.88 -18.65 -8.59
N HIS A 124 6.77 -18.75 -7.85
CA HIS A 124 5.41 -18.82 -8.40
C HIS A 124 4.87 -17.48 -8.91
N ILE A 125 5.59 -16.37 -8.71
CA ILE A 125 5.17 -15.03 -9.14
C ILE A 125 6.12 -14.40 -10.18
N THR A 126 6.97 -15.20 -10.80
CA THR A 126 7.95 -14.78 -11.83
C THR A 126 7.29 -14.52 -13.18
N SER A 127 6.26 -15.28 -13.52
CA SER A 127 5.44 -15.12 -14.73
C SER A 127 3.96 -15.33 -14.41
N GLU A 128 3.11 -14.87 -15.32
CA GLU A 128 1.67 -15.12 -15.23
C GLU A 128 1.36 -16.63 -15.28
N ASP A 129 2.04 -17.38 -16.15
CA ASP A 129 1.91 -18.83 -16.26
C ASP A 129 2.28 -19.56 -14.96
N ALA A 130 3.31 -19.08 -14.25
CA ALA A 130 3.72 -19.65 -12.96
C ALA A 130 2.64 -19.44 -11.88
N VAL A 131 2.00 -18.27 -11.87
CA VAL A 131 0.86 -17.98 -10.98
C VAL A 131 -0.32 -18.89 -11.33
N ASP A 132 -0.56 -19.13 -12.62
CA ASP A 132 -1.63 -19.99 -13.09
C ASP A 132 -1.41 -21.46 -12.71
N GLN A 133 -0.19 -21.95 -12.86
CA GLN A 133 0.18 -23.30 -12.40
C GLN A 133 0.00 -23.42 -10.88
N TRP A 134 0.47 -22.43 -10.13
CA TRP A 134 0.32 -22.40 -8.68
C TRP A 134 -1.16 -22.41 -8.27
N ALA A 135 -1.99 -21.57 -8.89
CA ALA A 135 -3.44 -21.53 -8.65
C ALA A 135 -4.12 -22.87 -8.93
N LYS A 136 -3.71 -23.59 -9.99
CA LYS A 136 -4.24 -24.92 -10.31
C LYS A 136 -3.93 -25.94 -9.20
N THR A 137 -2.74 -25.91 -8.59
CA THR A 137 -2.39 -26.81 -7.45
C THR A 137 -3.17 -26.53 -6.16
N LEU A 138 -3.83 -25.37 -6.09
CA LEU A 138 -4.62 -24.91 -4.96
C LEU A 138 -6.13 -25.03 -5.20
N LYS A 139 -6.55 -25.29 -6.45
CA LYS A 139 -7.95 -25.44 -6.84
C LYS A 139 -8.56 -26.63 -6.10
N GLY A 140 -9.54 -26.35 -5.23
CA GLY A 140 -10.19 -27.36 -4.38
C GLY A 140 -9.67 -27.46 -2.94
N LYS A 141 -8.61 -26.73 -2.56
CA LYS A 141 -8.20 -26.63 -1.14
C LYS A 141 -9.03 -25.53 -0.46
N PRO A 142 -9.83 -25.86 0.58
CA PRO A 142 -10.50 -24.82 1.36
C PRO A 142 -9.44 -23.95 2.05
N PRO A 143 -9.66 -22.63 2.17
CA PRO A 143 -8.74 -21.76 2.92
C PRO A 143 -8.63 -22.30 4.36
N LYS A 144 -7.42 -22.71 4.78
CA LYS A 144 -7.18 -23.14 6.16
C LYS A 144 -7.57 -21.98 7.07
N LYS A 145 -8.58 -22.17 7.93
CA LYS A 145 -8.97 -21.20 8.96
C LYS A 145 -7.73 -20.80 9.75
N LYS A 146 -7.39 -19.51 9.79
CA LYS A 146 -6.35 -18.98 10.67
C LYS A 146 -6.66 -19.46 12.09
N LYS A 147 -5.79 -20.30 12.67
CA LYS A 147 -5.83 -20.60 14.10
C LYS A 147 -5.61 -19.27 14.81
N LYS A 148 -6.65 -18.72 15.45
CA LYS A 148 -6.48 -17.61 16.39
C LYS A 148 -5.44 -18.07 17.41
N ARG A 149 -4.25 -17.44 17.39
CA ARG A 149 -3.32 -17.52 18.52
C ARG A 149 -4.08 -16.86 19.69
N LYS A 150 -4.40 -17.68 20.70
CA LYS A 150 -4.84 -17.19 22.01
C LYS A 150 -3.68 -16.49 22.68
#